data_AF-A0A310SK66-F1
#
_entry.id   AF-A0A310SK66-F1
#
_cell.length_a   1.000
_cell.length_b   1.000
_cell.length_c   1.000
_cell.angle_alpha   90.00
_cell.angle_beta   90.00
_cell.angle_gamma   90.00
#
_symmetry.space_group_name_H-M   'P 1'
#
loop_
_entity.id
_entity.type
_entity.pdbx_description
1 polymer ?
#
loop_
_entity_poly.entity_id
_entity_poly.type
_entity_poly.pdbx_seq_one_letter_code
_entity_poly.pdbx_strand_id
1 'polypeptide(L)'
;MAEVTRLMITKLNNSNYCSWKFKVELLLIKEGLWELVTQNRPATPDTDWFNKDGKARATIGLLVEDDQLIHIRSAKTAKEVWEAL
;
A
#
# COMPACT_ATOMS: atom_id res chain seq x y z
N MET A 1 -21.86 -11.40 4.84
CA MET A 1 -21.17 -11.25 3.55
C MET A 1 -20.57 -9.86 3.53
N ALA A 2 -19.26 -9.74 3.71
CA ALA A 2 -18.62 -8.42 3.72
C ALA A 2 -18.72 -7.85 2.30
N GLU A 3 -19.43 -6.73 2.17
CA GLU A 3 -19.53 -5.99 0.93
C GLU A 3 -18.13 -5.61 0.49
N VAL A 4 -17.64 -6.24 -0.58
CA VAL A 4 -16.42 -5.82 -1.26
C VAL A 4 -16.77 -4.49 -1.91
N THR A 5 -16.65 -3.41 -1.13
CA THR A 5 -16.79 -2.06 -1.65
C THR A 5 -15.75 -1.93 -2.76
N ARG A 6 -16.19 -1.99 -4.02
CA ARG A 6 -15.32 -1.82 -5.19
C ARG A 6 -14.92 -0.36 -5.26
N LEU A 7 -13.93 0.01 -4.46
CA LEU A 7 -13.34 1.34 -4.47
C LEU A 7 -12.68 1.52 -5.85
N MET A 8 -13.26 2.37 -6.67
CA MET A 8 -12.67 2.78 -7.96
C MET A 8 -11.52 3.74 -7.69
N ILE A 9 -10.40 3.18 -7.23
CA ILE A 9 -9.12 3.89 -7.14
C ILE A 9 -8.47 3.72 -8.50
N THR A 10 -8.36 4.82 -9.24
CA THR A 10 -7.55 4.88 -10.47
C THR A 10 -6.14 4.46 -10.13
N LYS A 11 -5.48 3.64 -10.96
CA LYS A 11 -4.08 3.26 -10.70
C LYS A 11 -3.17 4.48 -10.74
N LEU A 12 -2.07 4.44 -9.98
CA LEU A 12 -1.08 5.51 -9.96
C LEU A 12 -0.44 5.66 -11.33
N ASN A 13 -0.44 6.89 -11.82
CA ASN A 13 0.23 7.31 -13.04
C ASN A 13 0.98 8.63 -12.79
N ASN A 14 1.68 9.11 -13.82
CA ASN A 14 2.52 10.30 -13.74
C ASN A 14 1.77 11.62 -13.50
N SER A 15 0.43 11.62 -13.42
CA SER A 15 -0.39 12.84 -13.31
C SER A 15 -1.40 12.83 -12.16
N ASN A 16 -1.59 11.70 -11.46
CA ASN A 16 -2.64 11.57 -10.45
C ASN A 16 -2.14 11.29 -9.02
N TYR A 17 -0.84 11.43 -8.76
CA TYR A 17 -0.20 11.09 -7.48
C TYR A 17 -0.94 11.63 -6.25
N CYS A 18 -1.23 12.93 -6.19
CA CYS A 18 -1.88 13.52 -5.00
C CYS A 18 -3.26 12.89 -4.71
N SER A 19 -4.08 12.69 -5.75
CA SER A 19 -5.41 12.09 -5.60
C SER A 19 -5.32 10.59 -5.31
N TRP A 20 -4.37 9.89 -5.93
CA TRP A 20 -4.10 8.48 -5.70
C TRP A 20 -3.66 8.24 -4.26
N LYS A 21 -2.66 8.99 -3.80
CA LYS A 21 -2.08 8.88 -2.46
C LYS A 21 -3.14 9.03 -1.39
N PHE A 22 -3.98 10.06 -1.48
CA PHE A 22 -5.05 10.27 -0.52
C PHE A 22 -6.08 9.12 -0.52
N LYS A 23 -6.46 8.59 -1.69
CA LYS A 23 -7.39 7.45 -1.79
C LYS A 23 -6.79 6.16 -1.22
N VAL A 24 -5.51 5.89 -1.49
CA VAL A 24 -4.83 4.69 -0.98
C VAL A 24 -4.59 4.79 0.53
N GLU A 25 -4.27 5.98 1.05
CA GLU A 25 -4.23 6.25 2.48
C GLU A 25 -5.57 5.89 3.15
N LEU A 26 -6.69 6.41 2.64
CA LEU A 26 -8.02 6.08 3.17
C LEU A 26 -8.35 4.58 3.08
N LEU A 27 -7.92 3.90 2.02
CA LEU A 27 -8.07 2.45 1.88
C LEU A 27 -7.27 1.69 2.94
N LEU A 28 -6.00 2.05 3.15
CA LEU A 28 -5.14 1.42 4.15
C LEU A 28 -5.65 1.69 5.56
N ILE A 29 -6.19 2.88 5.84
CA ILE A 29 -6.85 3.20 7.12
C ILE A 29 -8.08 2.31 7.31
N LYS A 30 -8.95 2.19 6.28
CA LYS A 30 -10.14 1.33 6.32
C LYS A 30 -9.78 -0.14 6.59
N GLU A 31 -8.67 -0.62 6.05
CA GLU A 31 -8.20 -1.99 6.23
C GLU A 31 -7.35 -2.21 7.51
N GLY A 32 -7.06 -1.15 8.28
CA GLY A 32 -6.19 -1.23 9.45
C GLY A 32 -4.72 -1.52 9.12
N LEU A 33 -4.27 -1.09 7.94
CA LEU A 33 -2.93 -1.34 7.38
C LEU A 33 -2.06 -0.08 7.36
N TRP A 34 -2.63 1.10 7.63
CA TRP A 34 -1.94 2.39 7.55
C TRP A 34 -0.72 2.50 8.46
N GLU A 35 -0.75 1.84 9.62
CA GLU A 35 0.38 1.83 10.55
C GLU A 35 1.64 1.19 9.95
N LEU A 36 1.49 0.27 8.98
CA LEU A 36 2.62 -0.45 8.39
C LEU A 36 3.41 0.36 7.37
N VAL A 37 2.80 1.39 6.79
CA VAL A 37 3.48 2.29 5.84
C VAL A 37 4.03 3.54 6.52
N THR A 38 3.55 3.84 7.73
CA THR A 38 3.95 5.03 8.50
C THR A 38 4.99 4.71 9.56
N GLN A 39 4.78 3.62 10.31
CA GLN A 39 5.68 3.22 11.39
C GLN A 39 6.86 2.41 10.86
N ASN A 40 7.97 2.47 11.59
CA ASN A 40 9.12 1.61 11.30
C ASN A 40 8.79 0.16 11.64
N ARG A 41 9.42 -0.75 10.90
CA ARG A 41 9.38 -2.18 11.21
C ARG A 41 9.76 -2.40 12.69
N PRO A 42 8.93 -3.11 13.47
CA PRO A 42 9.23 -3.40 14.87
C PRO A 42 10.49 -4.28 14.97
N ALA A 43 11.20 -4.19 16.09
CA ALA A 43 12.42 -4.98 16.34
C ALA A 43 12.15 -6.50 16.33
N THR A 44 10.96 -6.91 16.78
CA THR A 44 10.47 -8.29 16.78
C THR A 44 9.12 -8.34 16.08
N PRO A 45 9.08 -8.46 14.74
CA PRO A 45 7.83 -8.57 14.00
C PRO A 45 7.22 -9.96 14.18
N ASP A 46 5.98 -10.02 14.63
CA ASP A 46 5.20 -11.25 14.71
C ASP A 46 4.66 -11.68 13.33
N THR A 47 4.18 -12.92 13.23
CA THR A 47 3.57 -13.45 11.99
C THR A 47 2.39 -12.60 11.48
N ASP A 48 1.60 -12.03 12.40
CA ASP A 48 0.50 -11.12 12.05
C ASP A 48 1.01 -9.84 11.37
N TRP A 49 2.13 -9.30 11.84
CA TRP A 49 2.77 -8.13 11.23
C TRP A 49 3.18 -8.42 9.78
N PHE A 50 3.84 -9.56 9.54
CA PHE A 50 4.24 -9.94 8.17
C PHE A 50 3.04 -10.17 7.25
N ASN A 51 1.95 -10.75 7.76
CA ASN A 51 0.73 -10.94 6.98
C ASN A 51 0.11 -9.60 6.59
N LYS A 52 0.02 -8.66 7.53
CA LYS A 52 -0.50 -7.31 7.27
C LYS A 52 0.44 -6.52 6.36
N ASP A 53 1.76 -6.63 6.52
CA ASP A 53 2.75 -5.94 5.69
C ASP A 53 2.68 -6.43 4.24
N GLY A 54 2.62 -7.76 4.06
CA GLY A 54 2.38 -8.37 2.75
C GLY A 54 1.07 -7.92 2.12
N LYS A 55 -0.01 -7.82 2.91
CA LYS A 55 -1.31 -7.33 2.44
C LYS A 55 -1.23 -5.86 2.01
N ALA A 56 -0.67 -4.98 2.83
CA ALA A 56 -0.52 -3.56 2.52
C ALA A 56 0.32 -3.35 1.25
N ARG A 57 1.44 -4.06 1.15
CA ARG A 57 2.33 -4.05 -0.01
C ARG A 57 1.62 -4.50 -1.29
N ALA A 58 0.87 -5.61 -1.21
CA ALA A 58 0.10 -6.11 -2.35
C ALA A 58 -1.01 -5.12 -2.76
N THR A 59 -1.73 -4.56 -1.78
CA THR A 59 -2.78 -3.55 -2.03
C THR A 59 -2.21 -2.34 -2.77
N ILE A 60 -1.09 -1.78 -2.31
CA ILE A 60 -0.45 -0.64 -2.97
C ILE A 60 0.05 -1.03 -4.37
N GLY A 61 0.75 -2.15 -4.49
CA GLY A 61 1.31 -2.61 -5.76
C GLY A 61 0.26 -2.91 -6.84
N LEU A 62 -0.94 -3.37 -6.45
CA LEU A 62 -2.04 -3.59 -7.38
C LEU A 62 -2.73 -2.29 -7.83
N LEU A 63 -2.51 -1.21 -7.09
CA LEU A 63 -3.06 0.12 -7.36
C LEU A 63 -2.08 1.02 -8.10
N VAL A 64 -0.95 0.53 -8.60
CA VAL A 64 -0.04 1.29 -9.46
C VAL A 64 -0.05 0.77 -10.90
N GLU A 65 0.28 1.64 -11.86
CA GLU A 65 0.52 1.22 -13.25
C GLU A 65 1.91 0.57 -13.41
N ASP A 66 2.08 -0.20 -14.49
CA ASP A 66 3.30 -0.96 -14.76
C ASP A 66 4.56 -0.08 -14.82
N ASP A 67 4.44 1.15 -15.35
CA ASP A 67 5.53 2.13 -15.37
C ASP A 67 6.04 2.50 -13.97
N GLN A 68 5.18 2.44 -12.95
CA GLN A 68 5.55 2.76 -11.56
C GLN A 68 6.10 1.54 -10.81
N LEU A 69 5.87 0.32 -11.31
CA LEU A 69 6.37 -0.91 -10.69
C LEU A 69 7.91 -0.95 -10.62
N ILE A 70 8.59 -0.24 -11.53
CA ILE A 70 10.06 -0.15 -11.51
C ILE A 70 10.60 0.43 -10.19
N HIS A 71 9.85 1.33 -9.55
CA HIS A 71 10.23 1.97 -8.30
C HIS A 71 10.03 1.05 -7.08
N ILE A 72 8.98 0.22 -7.11
CA ILE A 72 8.56 -0.57 -5.94
C ILE A 72 8.93 -2.06 -6.00
N ARG A 73 9.35 -2.59 -7.16
CA ARG A 73 9.66 -4.03 -7.30
C ARG A 73 10.76 -4.53 -6.36
N SER A 74 11.68 -3.64 -5.98
CA SER A 74 12.81 -3.96 -5.11
C SER A 74 12.52 -3.76 -3.63
N ALA A 75 11.39 -3.12 -3.29
CA ALA A 75 11.00 -2.83 -1.92
C ALA A 75 10.53 -4.11 -1.20
N LYS A 76 10.95 -4.27 0.05
CA LYS A 76 10.71 -5.49 0.83
C LYS A 76 9.56 -5.32 1.82
N THR A 77 9.26 -4.10 2.22
CA THR A 77 8.20 -3.74 3.17
C THR A 77 7.16 -2.83 2.53
N ALA A 78 5.96 -2.80 3.11
CA ALA A 78 4.91 -1.88 2.67
C ALA A 78 5.35 -0.41 2.81
N LYS A 79 6.13 -0.10 3.85
CA LYS A 79 6.73 1.22 4.05
C LYS A 79 7.67 1.62 2.90
N GLU A 80 8.62 0.76 2.54
CA GLU A 80 9.53 1.06 1.42
C GLU A 80 8.76 1.24 0.11
N VAL A 81 7.69 0.46 -0.11
CA VAL A 81 6.80 0.65 -1.28
C VAL A 81 6.13 2.02 -1.24
N TRP A 82 5.61 2.44 -0.08
CA TRP A 82 4.95 3.73 0.08
C TRP A 82 5.90 4.92 -0.08
N GLU A 83 7.14 4.81 0.38
CA GLU A 83 8.15 5.86 0.27
C GLU A 83 8.78 5.95 -1.13
N ALA A 84 8.74 4.87 -1.91
CA ALA A 84 9.31 4.82 -3.27
C ALA A 84 8.35 5.34 -4.36
N LEU A 85 7.08 5.60 -4.03
CA LEU A 85 6.05 6.13 -4.94
C LEU A 85 5.84 7.63 -4.73
#